data_AF-A0A292YKV0-F1
#
_entry.id   AF-A0A292YKV0-F1
#
_cell.length_a   1.000
_cell.length_b   1.000
_cell.length_c   1.000
_cell.angle_alpha   90.00
_cell.angle_beta   90.00
_cell.angle_gamma   90.00
#
_symmetry.space_group_name_H-M   'P 1'
#
loop_
_entity.id
_entity.type
_entity.pdbx_description
1 polymer ?
#
loop_
_entity_poly.entity_id
_entity_poly.type
_entity_poly.pdbx_seq_one_letter_code
_entity_poly.pdbx_strand_id
1 'polypeptide(L)'
;MTVRFNMDDVAEMLKVPIDQVRMALEELREQGKLTAETFPFAEKAWRIAPIDIKRIQKLLGEKGVDTSGAPVEADKPDETPKRRIVKKVVKKPGNGDEGDSSCL
;
A
#
# COMPACT_ATOMS: atom_id res chain seq x y z
N MET A 1 -23.24 0.35 -3.59
CA MET A 1 -23.50 0.47 -2.13
C MET A 1 -22.16 0.19 -1.44
N THR A 2 -21.57 1.17 -0.75
CA THR A 2 -20.30 0.95 -0.01
C THR A 2 -20.62 0.46 1.39
N VAL A 3 -20.18 -0.76 1.72
CA VAL A 3 -20.32 -1.34 3.07
C VAL A 3 -19.38 -0.59 4.00
N ARG A 4 -19.89 -0.12 5.13
CA ARG A 4 -19.12 0.56 6.17
C ARG A 4 -19.16 -0.28 7.43
N PHE A 5 -18.02 -0.41 8.08
CA PHE A 5 -17.86 -1.20 9.29
C PHE A 5 -17.80 -0.29 10.51
N ASN A 6 -18.30 -0.75 11.64
CA ASN A 6 -18.06 -0.11 12.93
C ASN A 6 -16.80 -0.72 13.57
N MET A 7 -16.32 -0.12 14.65
CA MET A 7 -15.17 -0.65 15.38
C MET A 7 -15.39 -2.07 15.91
N ASP A 8 -16.62 -2.40 16.31
CA ASP A 8 -16.98 -3.74 16.78
C ASP A 8 -16.81 -4.79 15.67
N ASP A 9 -17.32 -4.51 14.47
CA ASP A 9 -17.17 -5.39 13.30
C ASP A 9 -15.68 -5.59 12.98
N VAL A 10 -14.88 -4.52 13.01
CA VAL A 10 -13.44 -4.60 12.72
C VAL A 10 -12.69 -5.37 13.80
N ALA A 11 -13.03 -5.18 15.08
CA ALA A 11 -12.46 -5.92 16.20
C ALA A 11 -12.76 -7.42 16.07
N GLU A 12 -13.99 -7.78 15.73
CA GLU A 12 -14.39 -9.17 15.51
C GLU A 12 -13.68 -9.81 14.31
N MET A 13 -13.53 -9.06 13.22
CA MET A 13 -12.84 -9.50 12.01
C MET A 13 -11.35 -9.74 12.26
N LEU A 14 -10.69 -8.83 12.97
CA LEU A 14 -9.25 -8.91 13.25
C LEU A 14 -8.93 -9.78 14.47
N LYS A 15 -9.95 -10.21 15.22
CA LYS A 15 -9.82 -10.97 16.48
C LYS A 15 -8.94 -10.24 17.51
N VAL A 16 -9.11 -8.93 17.60
CA VAL A 16 -8.38 -8.05 18.53
C VAL A 16 -9.36 -7.27 19.39
N PRO A 17 -8.96 -6.84 20.61
CA PRO A 17 -9.84 -6.02 21.43
C PRO A 17 -10.10 -4.65 20.79
N ILE A 18 -11.29 -4.10 21.03
CA ILE A 18 -11.75 -2.83 20.45
C ILE A 18 -10.82 -1.65 20.80
N ASP A 19 -10.20 -1.66 21.98
CA ASP A 19 -9.20 -0.65 22.37
C ASP A 19 -7.99 -0.61 21.43
N GLN A 20 -7.53 -1.77 20.93
CA GLN A 20 -6.43 -1.83 19.96
C GLN A 20 -6.84 -1.26 18.60
N VAL A 21 -8.08 -1.55 18.16
CA VAL A 21 -8.63 -0.95 16.94
C VAL A 21 -8.73 0.57 17.07
N ARG A 22 -9.18 1.06 18.23
CA ARG A 22 -9.29 2.49 18.51
C ARG A 22 -7.92 3.17 18.48
N MET A 23 -6.93 2.62 19.19
CA MET A 23 -5.56 3.12 19.19
C MET A 23 -4.99 3.18 17.77
N ALA A 24 -5.18 2.11 16.98
CA ALA A 24 -4.72 2.06 15.60
C ALA A 24 -5.41 3.10 14.71
N LEU A 25 -6.72 3.34 14.89
CA LEU A 25 -7.47 4.36 14.17
C LEU A 25 -6.99 5.77 14.50
N GLU A 26 -6.77 6.07 15.78
CA GLU A 26 -6.27 7.38 16.21
C GLU A 26 -4.87 7.63 15.63
N GLU A 27 -3.98 6.64 15.70
CA GLU A 27 -2.62 6.76 15.16
C GLU A 27 -2.63 6.89 13.62
N LEU A 28 -3.46 6.13 12.91
CA LEU A 28 -3.61 6.28 11.44
C LEU A 28 -4.22 7.63 11.05
N ARG A 29 -5.10 8.20 11.89
CA ARG A 29 -5.65 9.54 11.70
C ARG A 29 -4.56 10.60 11.86
N GLU A 30 -3.75 10.50 12.90
CA GLU A 30 -2.62 11.41 13.14
C GLU A 30 -1.60 11.36 12.01
N GLN A 31 -1.36 10.17 11.44
CA GLN A 31 -0.49 9.99 10.28
C GLN A 31 -1.12 10.46 8.96
N GLY A 32 -2.39 10.86 8.94
CA GLY A 32 -3.10 11.23 7.71
C GLY A 32 -3.27 10.08 6.72
N LYS A 33 -3.18 8.82 7.20
CA LYS A 33 -3.26 7.61 6.37
C LYS A 33 -4.67 7.06 6.23
N LEU A 34 -5.67 7.60 6.93
CA LEU A 34 -7.07 7.21 6.77
C LEU A 34 -7.68 7.80 5.50
N THR A 35 -8.59 7.07 4.87
CA THR A 35 -9.39 7.64 3.78
C THR A 35 -10.44 8.61 4.33
N ALA A 36 -10.91 9.54 3.49
CA ALA A 36 -12.01 10.46 3.82
C ALA A 36 -13.34 9.74 4.08
N GLU A 37 -13.42 8.45 3.75
CA GLU A 37 -14.58 7.61 4.02
C GLU A 37 -14.59 7.07 5.46
N THR A 38 -13.44 7.10 6.14
CA THR A 38 -13.33 6.74 7.56
C THR A 38 -13.44 7.98 8.43
N PHE A 39 -14.48 8.05 9.26
CA PHE A 39 -14.73 9.22 10.10
C PHE A 39 -15.45 8.86 11.40
N PRO A 40 -15.28 9.67 12.46
CA PRO A 40 -16.08 9.56 13.67
C PRO A 40 -17.54 9.95 13.36
N PHE A 41 -18.49 9.04 13.65
CA PHE A 41 -19.91 9.21 13.38
C PHE A 41 -20.73 9.60 14.62
N ALA A 42 -20.33 9.13 15.80
CA ALA A 42 -20.87 9.53 17.09
C ALA A 42 -19.73 9.62 18.12
N GLU A 43 -19.99 10.13 19.33
CA GLU A 43 -18.99 10.42 20.37
C GLU A 43 -17.88 9.36 20.52
N LYS A 44 -18.23 8.07 20.35
CA LYS A 44 -17.29 6.94 20.38
C LYS A 44 -17.46 5.97 19.22
N ALA A 45 -18.28 6.29 18.22
CA ALA A 45 -18.52 5.40 17.08
C ALA A 45 -17.76 5.88 15.87
N TRP A 46 -17.02 4.99 15.22
CA TRP A 46 -16.31 5.25 13.98
C TRP A 46 -16.95 4.48 12.84
N ARG A 47 -17.04 5.11 11.68
CA ARG A 47 -17.34 4.42 10.42
C ARG A 47 -16.04 4.21 9.68
N ILE A 48 -15.77 2.97 9.33
CA ILE A 48 -14.50 2.51 8.78
C ILE A 48 -14.74 1.98 7.38
N ALA A 49 -13.96 2.47 6.43
CA ALA A 49 -13.96 1.98 5.07
C ALA A 49 -13.22 0.62 4.99
N PRO A 50 -13.65 -0.31 4.12
CA PRO A 50 -13.01 -1.62 3.98
C PRO A 50 -11.52 -1.54 3.62
N ILE A 51 -11.11 -0.49 2.91
CA ILE A 51 -9.71 -0.24 2.56
C ILE A 51 -8.85 0.09 3.79
N ASP A 52 -9.43 0.77 4.79
CA ASP A 52 -8.71 1.16 6.01
C ASP A 52 -8.55 -0.01 6.99
N ILE A 53 -9.38 -1.06 6.89
CA ILE A 53 -9.23 -2.29 7.71
C ILE A 53 -7.85 -2.92 7.52
N LYS A 54 -7.37 -3.01 6.27
CA LYS A 54 -6.02 -3.55 5.98
C LYS A 54 -4.91 -2.68 6.58
N ARG A 55 -5.12 -1.37 6.66
CA ARG A 55 -4.15 -0.44 7.26
C ARG A 55 -4.10 -0.60 8.78
N ILE A 56 -5.26 -0.76 9.41
CA ILE A 56 -5.38 -1.07 10.85
C ILE A 56 -4.67 -2.40 11.15
N GLN A 57 -4.96 -3.44 10.37
CA GLN A 57 -4.33 -4.75 10.52
C GLN A 57 -2.80 -4.66 10.43
N LYS A 58 -2.29 -3.96 9.42
CA LYS A 58 -0.84 -3.76 9.23
C LYS A 58 -0.20 -3.07 10.43
N LEU A 59 -0.79 -1.97 10.89
CA LEU A 59 -0.27 -1.20 12.02
C LEU A 59 -0.25 -2.04 13.31
N LEU A 60 -1.30 -2.85 13.54
CA LEU A 60 -1.36 -3.77 14.66
C LEU A 60 -0.27 -4.86 14.58
N GLY A 61 -0.03 -5.41 13.39
CA GLY A 61 1.07 -6.34 13.14
C GLY A 61 2.46 -5.72 13.39
N GLU A 62 2.67 -4.46 13.00
CA GLU A 62 3.92 -3.71 13.27
C GLU A 62 4.15 -3.49 14.78
N LYS A 63 3.07 -3.39 15.57
CA LYS A 63 3.14 -3.29 17.04
C LYS A 63 3.27 -4.65 17.74
N GLY A 64 3.29 -5.76 16.99
CA GLY A 64 3.37 -7.11 17.54
C GLY A 64 2.06 -7.63 18.11
N VAL A 65 0.91 -7.10 17.67
CA VAL A 65 -0.41 -7.64 18.04
C VAL A 65 -0.75 -8.80 17.10
N ASP A 66 -0.95 -9.99 17.66
CA ASP A 66 -1.30 -11.20 16.93
C ASP A 66 -2.72 -11.12 16.34
N THR A 67 -2.87 -10.51 15.17
CA THR A 67 -4.12 -10.60 14.39
C THR A 67 -4.19 -11.98 13.74
N SER A 68 -5.18 -12.81 14.08
CA SER A 68 -5.24 -14.24 13.70
C SER A 68 -5.50 -14.53 12.20
N GLY A 69 -5.36 -13.55 11.31
CA GLY A 69 -5.70 -13.68 9.89
C GLY A 69 -4.59 -13.17 8.96
N ALA A 70 -3.66 -14.06 8.60
CA ALA A 70 -2.63 -13.94 7.56
C ALA A 70 -1.25 -13.41 8.00
N PRO A 71 -0.15 -13.98 7.45
CA PRO A 71 1.21 -13.59 7.79
C PRO A 71 1.43 -12.12 7.44
N VAL A 72 1.98 -11.39 8.40
CA VAL A 72 2.57 -10.07 8.22
C VAL A 72 3.78 -10.26 7.28
N GLU A 73 3.56 -10.26 5.97
CA GLU A 73 4.64 -10.00 5.02
C GLU A 73 5.12 -8.59 5.34
N ALA A 74 6.28 -8.54 5.98
CA ALA A 74 7.01 -7.32 6.26
C ALA A 74 7.00 -6.40 5.03
N ASP A 75 6.61 -5.17 5.29
CA ASP A 75 6.68 -4.04 4.39
C ASP A 75 7.99 -4.04 3.59
N LYS A 76 7.90 -4.33 2.29
CA LYS A 76 8.83 -3.73 1.34
C LYS A 76 8.27 -2.33 1.05
N PRO A 77 9.08 -1.27 1.18
CA PRO A 77 8.59 0.09 1.01
C PRO A 77 8.00 0.26 -0.39
N ASP A 78 6.88 0.97 -0.43
CA ASP A 78 6.16 1.53 -1.57
C ASP A 78 7.12 1.91 -2.73
N GLU A 79 7.41 0.96 -3.64
CA GLU A 79 8.05 1.27 -4.91
C GLU A 79 6.94 1.44 -5.94
N THR A 80 6.60 2.70 -6.23
CA THR A 80 5.80 3.13 -7.38
C THR A 80 6.03 2.22 -8.60
N PRO A 81 4.98 1.79 -9.34
CA PRO A 81 5.13 0.83 -10.42
C PRO A 81 5.98 1.41 -11.57
N LYS A 82 7.29 1.11 -11.57
CA LYS A 82 8.20 1.46 -12.67
C LYS A 82 7.84 0.63 -13.90
N ARG A 83 7.08 1.23 -14.82
CA ARG A 83 6.82 0.66 -16.15
C ARG A 83 8.16 0.46 -16.88
N ARG A 84 8.49 -0.80 -17.20
CA ARG A 84 9.70 -1.14 -17.96
C ARG A 84 9.56 -0.64 -19.40
N ILE A 85 10.19 0.48 -19.74
CA ILE A 85 10.30 0.95 -21.12
C ILE A 85 11.42 0.14 -21.79
N VAL A 86 11.04 -0.85 -22.59
CA VAL A 86 11.99 -1.54 -23.47
C VAL A 86 12.25 -0.63 -24.67
N LYS A 87 13.36 0.12 -24.64
CA LYS A 87 13.84 0.85 -25.83
C LYS A 87 14.34 -0.18 -26.84
N LYS A 88 13.63 -0.34 -27.96
CA LYS A 88 14.14 -1.04 -29.14
C LYS A 88 15.34 -0.25 -29.68
N VAL A 89 16.54 -0.81 -29.55
CA VAL A 89 17.72 -0.32 -30.26
C VAL A 89 17.59 -0.76 -31.72
N VAL A 90 17.20 0.17 -32.59
CA VAL A 90 17.24 -0.02 -34.05
C VAL A 90 18.72 0.07 -34.45
N LYS A 91 19.32 -1.07 -34.79
CA LYS A 91 20.66 -1.15 -35.36
C LYS A 91 20.61 -0.50 -36.74
N LYS A 92 21.23 0.69 -36.89
CA LYS A 92 21.45 1.29 -38.20
C LYS A 92 22.35 0.35 -39.03
N PRO A 93 21.98 0.00 -40.28
CA PRO A 93 22.90 -0.69 -41.16
C PRO A 93 24.09 0.23 -41.47
N GLY A 94 25.29 -0.32 -41.40
CA GLY A 94 26.55 0.39 -41.56
C GLY A 94 26.64 1.07 -42.92
N ASN A 95 26.98 2.35 -42.90
CA ASN A 95 27.39 3.12 -44.06
C ASN A 95 28.85 2.71 -44.35
N GLY A 96 29.06 1.91 -45.38
CA GLY A 96 30.39 1.62 -45.90
C GLY A 96 30.95 2.85 -46.58
N ASP A 97 31.78 3.58 -45.85
CA ASP A 97 32.62 4.67 -46.36
C ASP A 97 33.96 4.02 -46.75
N GLU A 98 34.06 3.55 -47.99
CA GLU A 98 35.31 3.07 -48.58
C GLU A 98 36.00 4.29 -49.20
N GLY A 99 36.74 5.00 -48.35
CA GLY A 99 37.64 6.09 -48.72
C GLY A 99 39.09 5.62 -48.67
N ASP A 100 39.64 5.38 -49.85
CA ASP A 100 41.00 5.68 -50.32
C ASP A 100 42.16 5.62 -49.29
N SER A 101 43.07 4.64 -49.45
CA SER A 101 44.46 4.88 -49.09
C SER A 101 45.45 3.97 -49.83
N SER A 102 46.10 4.58 -50.82
CA SER A 102 47.53 4.50 -51.17
C SER A 102 48.19 3.12 -51.29
N CYS A 103 48.59 2.79 -52.53
CA CYS A 103 49.83 2.02 -52.78
C CYS A 103 50.63 2.71 -53.89
N LEU A 104 51.92 2.88 -53.59
CA LEU A 104 53.02 3.35 -54.45
C LEU A 104 53.24 2.45 -55.66
#